data_AF-A0A5E6NAD6-F1
#
_entry.id   AF-A0A5E6NAD6-F1
#
_cell.length_a   1.000
_cell.length_b   1.000
_cell.length_c   1.000
_cell.angle_alpha   90.00
_cell.angle_beta   90.00
_cell.angle_gamma   90.00
#
_symmetry.space_group_name_H-M   'P 1'
#
loop_
_entity.id
_entity.type
_entity.pdbx_description
1 polymer ?
#
loop_
_entity_poly.entity_id
_entity_poly.type
_entity_poly.pdbx_seq_one_letter_code
_entity_poly.pdbx_strand_id
1 'polypeptide(L)'
;MTGRIITWFYADDDRKREYLSARAIGSEVLADEMIEIADGVVDENNPIPEDVARSKLKIDTRRFLITVNNRPRFDKVVNVNVKVDLVKALEDANNRVSNLIDSDILEGEVIHE
;
A
#
# COMPACT_ATOMS: atom_id res chain seq x y z
N MET A 1 18.66 -15.26 13.36
CA MET A 1 19.16 -14.23 14.31
C MET A 1 18.22 -13.02 14.44
N THR A 2 17.46 -12.66 13.39
CA THR A 2 16.57 -11.47 13.34
C THR A 2 15.24 -11.58 14.09
N GLY A 3 14.67 -12.78 14.26
CA GLY A 3 13.35 -12.94 14.86
C GLY A 3 13.24 -12.45 16.31
N ARG A 4 14.27 -12.69 17.14
CA ARG A 4 14.25 -12.37 18.57
C ARG A 4 14.21 -10.85 18.84
N ILE A 5 14.90 -10.06 18.02
CA ILE A 5 14.88 -8.59 18.12
C ILE A 5 13.53 -8.04 17.67
N ILE A 6 12.95 -8.58 16.59
CA ILE A 6 11.62 -8.16 16.14
C ILE A 6 10.57 -8.51 17.20
N THR A 7 10.61 -9.72 17.76
CA THR A 7 9.73 -10.08 18.88
C THR A 7 9.89 -9.13 20.06
N TRP A 8 11.12 -8.70 20.37
CA TRP A 8 11.37 -7.75 21.45
C TRP A 8 10.77 -6.36 21.16
N PHE A 9 10.87 -5.83 19.93
CA PHE A 9 10.22 -4.57 19.56
C PHE A 9 8.69 -4.66 19.63
N TYR A 10 8.11 -5.77 19.18
CA TYR A 10 6.66 -5.94 19.12
C TYR A 10 6.02 -6.37 20.44
N ALA A 11 6.81 -6.69 21.46
CA ALA A 11 6.32 -7.04 22.79
C ALA A 11 5.81 -5.83 23.60
N ASP A 12 6.02 -4.61 23.12
CA ASP A 12 5.65 -3.37 23.81
C ASP A 12 5.34 -2.27 22.79
N ASP A 13 4.28 -1.51 23.04
CA ASP A 13 3.75 -0.58 22.06
C ASP A 13 4.62 0.66 21.84
N ASP A 14 5.31 1.14 22.89
CA ASP A 14 6.23 2.27 22.75
C ASP A 14 7.46 1.89 21.92
N ARG A 15 8.08 0.74 22.21
CA ARG A 15 9.20 0.22 21.41
C ARG A 15 8.80 -0.07 19.97
N LYS A 16 7.61 -0.62 19.76
CA LYS A 16 7.07 -0.85 18.41
C LYS A 16 6.89 0.48 17.67
N ARG A 17 6.35 1.51 18.32
CA ARG A 17 6.18 2.84 17.72
C ARG A 17 7.52 3.44 17.32
N GLU A 18 8.51 3.42 18.21
CA GLU A 18 9.86 3.93 17.90
C GLU A 18 10.53 3.14 16.78
N TYR A 19 10.40 1.81 16.77
CA TYR A 19 10.91 0.96 15.68
C TYR A 19 10.27 1.30 14.33
N LEU A 20 8.95 1.47 14.29
CA LEU A 20 8.25 1.84 13.06
C LEU A 20 8.62 3.25 12.58
N SER A 21 8.82 4.19 13.51
CA SER A 21 9.32 5.54 13.21
C SER A 21 10.73 5.50 12.61
N ALA A 22 11.65 4.79 13.26
CA ALA A 22 13.01 4.60 12.75
C ALA A 22 13.02 3.91 11.38
N ARG A 23 12.13 2.93 11.15
CA ARG A 23 11.96 2.27 9.86
C ARG A 23 11.44 3.23 8.77
N ALA A 24 10.57 4.17 9.12
CA ALA A 24 10.11 5.21 8.21
C ALA A 24 11.25 6.18 7.85
N ILE A 25 12.03 6.64 8.83
CA ILE A 25 13.22 7.49 8.61
C ILE A 25 14.27 6.75 7.77
N GLY A 26 14.56 5.49 8.06
CA GLY A 26 15.49 4.69 7.26
C GLY A 26 15.05 4.54 5.80
N SER A 27 13.76 4.69 5.50
CA SER A 27 13.25 4.69 4.13
C SER A 27 13.63 5.96 3.36
N GLU A 28 13.90 7.07 4.05
CA GLU A 28 14.47 8.29 3.45
C GLU A 28 15.87 8.01 2.90
N VAL A 29 16.72 7.43 3.74
CA VAL A 29 18.11 7.10 3.39
C VAL A 29 18.16 6.14 2.20
N LEU A 30 17.28 5.12 2.19
CA LEU A 30 17.19 4.20 1.06
C LEU A 30 16.73 4.87 -0.23
N ALA A 31 15.90 5.92 -0.14
CA ALA A 31 15.49 6.66 -1.33
C ALA A 31 16.64 7.49 -1.91
N ASP A 32 17.49 8.07 -1.06
CA ASP A 32 18.69 8.80 -1.48
C ASP A 32 19.72 7.84 -2.11
N GLU A 33 19.98 6.69 -1.47
CA GLU A 33 20.87 5.64 -2.02
C GLU A 33 20.44 5.16 -3.41
N MET A 34 19.12 5.14 -3.69
CA MET A 34 18.63 4.71 -5.00
C MET A 34 19.08 5.66 -6.12
N ILE A 35 19.28 6.95 -5.83
CA ILE A 35 19.78 7.94 -6.78
C ILE A 35 21.27 7.66 -7.06
N GLU A 36 22.07 7.46 -6.01
CA GLU A 36 23.50 7.14 -6.16
C GLU A 36 23.73 5.85 -6.96
N ILE A 37 22.91 4.82 -6.72
CA ILE A 37 22.95 3.56 -7.48
C ILE A 37 22.54 3.76 -8.93
N ALA A 38 21.58 4.64 -9.20
CA ALA A 38 21.10 4.94 -10.55
C ALA A 38 22.11 5.77 -11.34
N ASP A 39 22.83 6.68 -10.67
CA ASP A 39 23.87 7.52 -11.26
C ASP A 39 25.18 6.76 -11.47
N GLY A 40 25.25 5.49 -11.04
CA GLY A 40 26.43 4.64 -11.21
C GLY A 40 27.64 5.12 -10.41
N VAL A 41 27.41 5.90 -9.33
CA VAL A 41 28.48 6.38 -8.44
C VAL A 41 28.94 5.21 -7.56
N VAL A 42 29.74 4.34 -8.16
CA VAL A 42 30.42 3.23 -7.48
C VAL A 42 31.86 3.65 -7.34
N ASP A 43 32.30 3.89 -6.10
CA ASP A 43 33.69 4.11 -5.64
C ASP A 43 34.65 4.63 -6.71
N GLU A 44 35.06 5.89 -6.58
CA GLU A 44 35.99 6.63 -7.45
C GLU A 44 37.25 5.83 -7.83
N ASN A 45 37.62 4.86 -7.00
CA ASN A 45 38.83 4.05 -7.12
C ASN A 45 38.65 2.71 -7.84
N ASN A 46 37.43 2.30 -8.19
CA ASN A 46 37.20 1.00 -8.84
C ASN A 46 36.02 1.03 -9.83
N PRO A 47 36.25 1.44 -11.08
CA PRO A 47 35.22 1.47 -12.12
C PRO A 47 34.88 0.03 -12.53
N ILE A 48 34.00 -0.61 -11.77
CA ILE A 48 33.32 -1.83 -12.23
C ILE A 48 32.41 -1.39 -13.37
N PRO A 49 32.43 -2.03 -14.56
CA PRO A 49 31.48 -1.74 -15.62
C PRO A 49 30.08 -1.78 -15.05
N GLU A 50 29.32 -0.70 -15.22
CA GLU A 50 28.00 -0.55 -14.62
C GLU A 50 27.12 -1.74 -15.02
N ASP A 51 26.82 -2.62 -14.06
CA ASP A 51 25.88 -3.72 -14.24
C ASP A 51 24.46 -3.17 -14.06
N VAL A 52 23.94 -2.55 -15.12
CA VAL A 52 22.61 -1.91 -15.16
C VAL A 52 21.52 -2.88 -14.69
N ALA A 53 21.64 -4.17 -14.99
CA ALA A 53 20.67 -5.18 -14.55
C ALA A 53 20.68 -5.35 -13.03
N ARG A 54 21.86 -5.39 -12.42
CA ARG A 54 22.01 -5.43 -10.96
C ARG A 54 21.60 -4.12 -10.29
N SER A 55 21.98 -2.97 -10.85
CA SER A 55 21.57 -1.66 -10.33
C SER A 55 20.05 -1.51 -10.36
N LYS A 56 19.41 -1.91 -11.47
CA LYS A 56 17.95 -1.96 -11.57
C LYS A 56 17.31 -2.86 -10.51
N LEU A 57 17.83 -4.09 -10.33
CA LEU A 57 17.30 -4.99 -9.30
C LEU A 57 17.44 -4.40 -7.89
N LYS A 58 18.57 -3.74 -7.59
CA LYS A 58 18.80 -3.04 -6.31
C LYS A 58 17.77 -1.92 -6.09
N ILE A 59 17.52 -1.11 -7.11
CA ILE A 59 16.57 0.01 -7.07
C ILE A 59 15.14 -0.53 -6.88
N ASP A 60 14.73 -1.54 -7.65
CA ASP A 60 13.38 -2.12 -7.57
C ASP A 60 13.12 -2.77 -6.19
N THR A 61 14.12 -3.46 -5.64
CA THR A 61 14.04 -4.05 -4.30
C THR A 61 13.88 -2.98 -3.21
N ARG A 62 14.68 -1.91 -3.27
CA ARG A 62 14.59 -0.79 -2.32
C ARG A 62 13.26 -0.05 -2.47
N ARG A 63 12.80 0.19 -3.70
CA ARG A 63 11.50 0.79 -4.00
C ARG A 63 10.36 0.01 -3.33
N PHE A 64 10.35 -1.31 -3.44
CA PHE A 64 9.35 -2.14 -2.77
C PHE A 64 9.41 -1.96 -1.24
N LEU A 65 10.62 -1.98 -0.67
CA LEU A 65 10.81 -1.87 0.78
C LEU A 65 10.33 -0.50 1.32
N ILE A 66 10.70 0.60 0.68
CA ILE A 66 10.31 1.95 1.14
C ILE A 66 8.79 2.17 1.04
N THR A 67 8.14 1.63 0.00
CA THR A 67 6.67 1.69 -0.11
C THR A 67 6.03 0.94 1.04
N VAL A 68 6.51 -0.24 1.43
CA VAL A 68 5.94 -1.00 2.55
C VAL A 68 6.22 -0.31 3.90
N ASN A 69 7.42 0.26 4.07
CA ASN A 69 7.87 0.86 5.32
C ASN A 69 7.21 2.21 5.62
N ASN A 70 6.97 3.03 4.59
CA ASN A 70 6.40 4.37 4.73
C ASN A 70 5.44 4.67 3.57
N ARG A 71 4.32 3.94 3.53
CA ARG A 71 3.26 4.10 2.51
C ARG A 71 2.81 5.55 2.34
N PRO A 72 2.45 6.31 3.39
CA PRO A 72 1.90 7.65 3.21
C PRO A 72 2.84 8.58 2.43
N ARG A 73 4.16 8.38 2.50
CA ARG A 73 5.14 9.18 1.78
C ARG A 73 5.44 8.68 0.38
N PHE A 74 5.56 7.36 0.20
CA PHE A 74 6.08 6.76 -1.05
C PHE A 74 5.04 6.04 -1.89
N ASP A 75 3.77 6.02 -1.48
CA ASP A 75 2.73 5.38 -2.26
C ASP A 75 2.43 6.20 -3.53
N LYS A 76 1.97 5.51 -4.57
CA LYS A 76 1.53 6.17 -5.80
C LYS A 76 0.21 6.85 -5.53
N VAL A 77 0.18 8.17 -5.60
CA VAL A 77 -1.08 8.93 -5.62
C VAL A 77 -1.79 8.62 -6.93
N VAL A 78 -2.85 7.81 -6.87
CA VAL A 78 -3.73 7.54 -8.01
C VAL A 78 -4.94 8.45 -7.89
N ASN A 79 -5.00 9.49 -8.72
CA ASN A 79 -6.20 10.31 -8.84
C ASN A 79 -7.24 9.55 -9.66
N VAL A 80 -8.25 8.98 -8.98
CA VAL A 80 -9.36 8.32 -9.66
C VAL A 80 -10.46 9.34 -9.92
N ASN A 81 -10.58 9.78 -11.17
CA ASN A 81 -11.67 10.65 -11.60
C ASN A 81 -12.90 9.80 -11.93
N VAL A 82 -13.76 9.54 -10.94
CA VAL A 82 -15.01 8.79 -11.15
C VAL A 82 -16.10 9.76 -11.59
N LYS A 83 -16.57 9.63 -12.84
CA LYS A 83 -17.79 10.30 -13.30
C LYS A 83 -18.99 9.50 -12.80
N VAL A 84 -19.72 10.04 -11.84
CA VAL A 84 -20.97 9.44 -11.34
C VAL A 84 -22.14 10.04 -12.10
N ASP A 85 -22.94 9.18 -12.72
CA ASP A 85 -24.25 9.55 -13.27
C ASP A 85 -25.29 9.46 -12.15
N LEU A 86 -25.72 10.63 -11.67
CA LEU A 86 -26.68 10.74 -10.55
C LEU A 86 -28.03 10.12 -10.88
N VAL A 87 -28.44 10.11 -12.16
CA VAL A 87 -29.74 9.56 -12.57
C VAL A 87 -29.73 8.04 -12.43
N LYS A 88 -28.68 7.39 -12.95
CA LYS A 88 -28.51 5.93 -12.83
C LYS A 88 -28.34 5.49 -11.39
N ALA A 89 -27.58 6.25 -10.60
CA ALA A 89 -27.37 5.94 -9.19
C ALA A 89 -28.69 5.97 -8.40
N LEU A 90 -29.60 6.89 -8.73
CA LEU A 90 -30.92 6.99 -8.09
C LEU A 90 -31.86 5.88 -8.55
N GLU A 91 -31.82 5.52 -9.84
CA GLU A 91 -32.58 4.39 -10.39
C GLU A 91 -32.17 3.05 -9.76
N ASP A 92 -30.86 2.79 -9.66
CA ASP A 92 -30.32 1.60 -8.97
C ASP A 92 -30.70 1.57 -7.48
N ALA A 93 -30.75 2.73 -6.81
CA ALA A 93 -31.19 2.83 -5.43
C ALA A 93 -32.68 2.49 -5.26
N ASN A 94 -33.54 3.02 -6.15
CA ASN A 94 -34.96 2.71 -6.14
C ASN A 94 -35.23 1.23 -6.43
N ASN A 95 -34.49 0.63 -7.36
CA ASN A 95 -34.60 -0.81 -7.66
C ASN A 95 -34.21 -1.69 -6.47
N ARG A 96 -33.19 -1.29 -5.69
CA ARG A 96 -32.82 -1.99 -4.44
C ARG A 96 -33.94 -1.93 -3.39
N VAL A 97 -34.59 -0.78 -3.25
CA VAL A 97 -35.71 -0.60 -2.30
C VAL A 97 -36.93 -1.40 -2.76
N SER A 98 -37.25 -1.37 -4.05
CA SER A 98 -38.37 -2.15 -4.61
C SER A 98 -38.20 -3.65 -4.36
N ASN A 99 -37.00 -4.19 -4.63
CA ASN A 99 -36.72 -5.61 -4.44
C ASN A 99 -36.82 -6.06 -2.97
N LEU A 100 -36.57 -5.17 -2.00
CA LEU A 100 -36.74 -5.44 -0.56
C LEU A 100 -38.22 -5.46 -0.17
N ILE A 101 -39.02 -4.56 -0.74
CA ILE A 101 -40.46 -4.51 -0.51
C ILE A 101 -41.14 -5.77 -1.10
N ASP A 102 -40.73 -6.18 -2.31
CA ASP A 102 -41.28 -7.36 -2.96
C ASP A 102 -40.90 -8.67 -2.24
N SER A 103 -39.73 -8.75 -1.60
CA SER A 103 -39.35 -9.92 -0.79
C SER A 103 -40.16 -10.01 0.51
N ASP A 104 -40.46 -8.88 1.16
CA ASP A 104 -41.25 -8.85 2.40
C ASP A 104 -42.73 -9.21 2.16
N ILE A 105 -43.27 -8.89 0.97
CA ILE A 105 -44.65 -9.25 0.60
C ILE A 105 -44.79 -10.76 0.34
N LEU A 106 -43.76 -11.41 -0.21
CA LEU A 106 -43.77 -12.86 -0.49
C LEU A 106 -43.67 -13.72 0.79
N GLU A 107 -43.03 -13.23 1.85
CA GLU A 107 -43.01 -13.93 3.15
C GLU A 107 -44.31 -13.75 3.96
N GLY A 108 -45.13 -12.74 3.63
CA GLY A 108 -46.38 -12.43 4.33
C GLY A 108 -47.64 -13.13 3.81
N GLU A 109 -47.60 -13.75 2.62
CA GLU A 109 -48.82 -14.30 1.96
C GLU A 109 -49.05 -15.80 2.20
N VAL A 110 -48.20 -16.48 2.99
CA VAL A 110 -48.35 -17.92 3.30
C VAL A 110 -48.83 -18.16 4.73
N ILE A 111 -49.91 -17.48 5.15
CA ILE A 111 -50.71 -17.89 6.31
C ILE A 111 -52.13 -17.33 6.20
N HIS A 112 -53.05 -18.11 5.65
CA HIS A 112 -54.18 -18.67 6.41
C HIS A 112 -55.13 -19.51 5.54
N GLU A 113 -55.63 -20.57 6.19
CA GLU A 113 -56.63 -21.56 5.80
C GLU A 113 -57.94 -21.02 5.18
#